data_AF-A0A940VJ46-F1
#
_entry.id   AF-A0A940VJ46-F1
#
_cell.length_a   1.000
_cell.length_b   1.000
_cell.length_c   1.000
_cell.angle_alpha   90.00
_cell.angle_beta   90.00
_cell.angle_gamma   90.00
#
_symmetry.space_group_name_H-M   'P 1'
#
loop_
_entity.id
_entity.type
_entity.pdbx_description
1 polymer ?
#
loop_
_entity_poly.entity_id
_entity_poly.type
_entity_poly.pdbx_seq_one_letter_code
_entity_poly.pdbx_strand_id
1 'polypeptide(L)'
;MPKQVKRVFVEKKSGFDVEANGLYAEFRQNLGIKGLTAVRLINRYDVELESESEYVLARNTIFAEPNVDDVYDEVLPSCAAGRIFAMEYLPGQYDQRADSAAQCIQMLTQKERPEVATAKVVILRGEISDDEFAKIKGYLINPVESREASLAKPTTLDMTTERPPDVDIIDGFISKSPADLRVLLEKMGLAMNEEDLRFCQQYFKDSEKRDPTITEIRVIDTYWSDHCRHTTFMTQVEKVAIEEGRFTLPLREAYDAYLAARDYVYGDKKKPICLMDLAVMGMKELKKCGLLDDLDESDEINACSIVVLAEVDGYPRSFVRAFLCLSSDACYR
;
A
#
# COMPACT_ATOMS: atom_id res chain seq x y z
N MET A 1 4.46 -23.12 31.25
CA MET A 1 3.21 -22.50 31.75
C MET A 1 2.42 -22.05 30.53
N PRO A 2 1.07 -22.01 30.55
CA PRO A 2 0.33 -21.47 29.41
C PRO A 2 0.76 -20.01 29.17
N LYS A 3 0.92 -19.62 27.90
CA LYS A 3 1.20 -18.22 27.52
C LYS A 3 0.11 -17.33 28.14
N GLN A 4 0.52 -16.25 28.80
CA GLN A 4 -0.42 -15.30 29.37
C GLN A 4 -0.34 -14.00 28.58
N VAL A 5 -1.49 -13.53 28.08
CA VAL A 5 -1.58 -12.21 27.47
C VAL A 5 -1.29 -11.17 28.56
N LYS A 6 -0.35 -10.26 28.30
CA LYS A 6 -0.06 -9.08 29.12
C LYS A 6 -0.49 -7.85 28.35
N ARG A 7 -1.12 -6.89 29.05
CA ARG A 7 -1.60 -5.65 28.44
C ARG A 7 -0.80 -4.47 28.95
N VAL A 8 -0.24 -3.69 28.03
CA VAL A 8 0.48 -2.45 28.29
C VAL A 8 -0.24 -1.30 27.62
N PHE A 9 -0.38 -0.21 28.35
CA PHE A 9 -0.82 1.06 27.79
C PHE A 9 0.32 2.07 27.86
N VAL A 10 0.58 2.73 26.74
CA VAL A 10 1.66 3.70 26.59
C VAL A 10 1.07 5.01 26.09
N GLU A 11 1.16 6.04 26.93
CA GLU A 11 0.66 7.38 26.67
C GLU A 11 1.83 8.37 26.67
N LYS A 12 1.85 9.29 25.71
CA LYS A 12 2.87 10.35 25.70
C LYS A 12 2.58 11.31 26.86
N LYS A 13 3.63 11.66 27.61
CA LYS A 13 3.55 12.67 28.68
C LYS A 13 3.13 14.03 28.13
N SER A 14 2.48 14.83 28.96
CA SER A 14 2.13 16.21 28.66
C SER A 14 3.35 16.99 28.14
N GLY A 15 3.23 17.58 26.95
CA GLY A 15 4.31 18.30 26.28
C GLY A 15 5.00 17.49 25.17
N PHE A 16 4.79 16.17 25.12
CA PHE A 16 5.23 15.28 24.03
C PHE A 16 4.05 14.70 23.23
N ASP A 17 2.83 14.94 23.67
CA ASP A 17 1.55 14.48 23.12
C ASP A 17 1.10 15.27 21.89
N VAL A 18 2.02 15.49 20.93
CA VAL A 18 1.79 16.28 19.71
C VAL A 18 0.62 15.73 18.88
N GLU A 19 0.56 14.40 18.71
CA GLU A 19 -0.52 13.74 17.96
C GLU A 19 -1.89 13.97 18.62
N ALA A 20 -1.99 13.83 19.94
CA ALA A 20 -3.23 14.04 20.67
C ALA A 20 -3.70 15.51 20.59
N ASN A 21 -2.77 16.46 20.68
CA ASN A 21 -3.05 17.89 20.53
C ASN A 21 -3.47 18.26 19.09
N GLY A 22 -2.88 17.62 18.08
CA GLY A 22 -3.29 17.74 16.68
C GLY A 22 -4.74 17.28 16.48
N LEU A 23 -5.08 16.08 16.96
CA LEU A 23 -6.45 15.55 16.89
C LEU A 23 -7.45 16.43 17.65
N TYR A 24 -7.06 16.95 18.82
CA TYR A 24 -7.89 17.90 19.56
C TYR A 24 -8.22 19.15 18.72
N ALA A 25 -7.21 19.73 18.05
CA ALA A 25 -7.41 20.88 17.18
C ALA A 25 -8.32 20.54 15.98
N GLU A 26 -8.10 19.39 15.33
CA GLU A 26 -8.93 18.94 14.20
C GLU A 26 -10.39 18.72 14.62
N PHE A 27 -10.65 18.06 15.74
CA PHE A 27 -12.02 17.81 16.19
C PHE A 27 -12.75 19.11 16.56
N ARG A 28 -12.05 20.07 17.15
CA ARG A 28 -12.58 21.40 17.48
C ARG A 28 -12.85 22.23 16.23
N GLN A 29 -11.89 22.30 15.31
CA GLN A 29 -11.90 23.23 14.18
C GLN A 29 -12.63 22.66 12.95
N ASN A 30 -12.32 21.41 12.58
CA ASN A 30 -12.85 20.79 11.37
C ASN A 30 -14.20 20.10 11.63
N LEU A 31 -14.32 19.37 12.75
CA LEU A 31 -15.57 18.69 13.12
C LEU A 31 -16.53 19.57 13.94
N GLY A 32 -16.08 20.75 14.39
CA GLY A 32 -16.91 21.75 15.07
C GLY A 32 -17.31 21.39 16.51
N ILE A 33 -16.59 20.49 17.17
CA ILE A 33 -16.96 19.92 18.48
C ILE A 33 -16.48 20.84 19.60
N LYS A 34 -17.31 21.84 19.93
CA LYS A 34 -16.94 22.93 20.85
C LYS A 34 -16.78 22.49 22.31
N GLY A 35 -17.55 21.49 22.74
CA GLY A 35 -17.57 21.00 24.12
C GLY A 35 -16.39 20.09 24.48
N LEU A 36 -15.55 19.70 23.51
CA LEU A 36 -14.35 18.89 23.71
C LEU A 36 -13.28 19.68 24.48
N THR A 37 -12.83 19.19 25.63
CA THR A 37 -11.84 19.88 26.48
C THR A 37 -10.45 19.28 26.40
N ALA A 38 -10.33 17.98 26.10
CA ALA A 38 -9.05 17.32 25.88
C ALA A 38 -9.23 16.03 25.08
N VAL A 39 -8.18 15.65 24.35
CA VAL A 39 -8.04 14.34 23.71
C VAL A 39 -6.81 13.67 24.31
N ARG A 40 -6.94 12.41 24.70
CA ARG A 40 -5.81 11.56 25.05
C ARG A 40 -5.72 10.42 24.04
N LEU A 41 -4.50 10.12 23.62
CA LEU A 41 -4.21 9.04 22.71
C LEU A 41 -3.23 8.08 23.36
N ILE A 42 -3.62 6.82 23.45
CA ILE A 42 -2.85 5.79 24.15
C ILE A 42 -2.65 4.61 23.22
N ASN A 43 -1.41 4.15 23.10
CA ASN A 43 -1.11 2.90 22.43
C ASN A 43 -1.32 1.75 23.41
N ARG A 44 -2.24 0.84 23.07
CA ARG A 44 -2.46 -0.42 23.77
C ARG A 44 -1.68 -1.52 23.06
N TYR A 45 -0.87 -2.25 23.81
CA TYR A 45 -0.21 -3.47 23.37
C TYR A 45 -0.79 -4.63 24.16
N ASP A 46 -1.24 -5.66 23.46
CA ASP A 46 -1.47 -6.98 24.02
C ASP A 46 -0.34 -7.87 23.52
N VAL A 47 0.37 -8.55 24.42
CA VAL A 47 1.51 -9.40 24.09
C VAL A 47 1.40 -10.74 24.79
N GLU A 48 1.65 -11.83 24.07
CA GLU A 48 1.82 -13.17 24.66
C GLU A 48 3.29 -13.48 24.91
N LEU A 49 3.66 -13.63 26.19
CA LEU A 49 5.01 -13.98 26.62
C LEU A 49 5.01 -15.24 27.48
N GLU A 50 6.18 -15.88 27.55
CA GLU A 50 6.37 -17.11 28.34
C GLU A 50 6.65 -16.83 29.82
N SER A 51 7.22 -15.66 30.12
CA SER A 51 7.62 -15.29 31.49
C SER A 51 7.38 -13.82 31.84
N GLU A 52 7.14 -13.55 33.12
CA GLU A 52 7.02 -12.19 33.65
C GLU A 52 8.33 -11.39 33.52
N SER A 53 9.48 -12.06 33.60
CA SER A 53 10.79 -11.43 33.45
C SER A 53 10.99 -10.82 32.06
N GLU A 54 10.51 -11.49 31.02
CA GLU A 54 10.57 -10.96 29.63
C GLU A 54 9.69 -9.73 29.49
N TYR A 55 8.50 -9.77 30.11
CA TYR A 55 7.59 -8.63 30.13
C TYR A 55 8.21 -7.40 30.76
N VAL A 56 8.79 -7.54 31.96
CA VAL A 56 9.43 -6.44 32.69
C VAL A 56 10.58 -5.82 31.89
N LEU A 57 11.36 -6.66 31.19
CA LEU A 57 12.45 -6.18 30.35
C LEU A 57 11.94 -5.41 29.13
N ALA A 58 10.95 -5.94 28.41
CA ALA A 58 10.36 -5.32 27.22
C ALA A 58 9.62 -4.02 27.54
N ARG A 59 8.97 -3.93 28.71
CA ARG A 59 8.18 -2.78 29.17
C ARG A 59 8.91 -1.44 29.04
N ASN A 60 10.13 -1.37 29.53
CA ASN A 60 10.88 -0.10 29.64
C ASN A 60 11.91 0.10 28.52
N THR A 61 12.02 -0.85 27.59
CA THR A 61 13.02 -0.82 26.52
C THR A 61 12.40 -0.83 25.12
N ILE A 62 11.25 -1.49 24.95
CA ILE A 62 10.61 -1.68 23.65
C ILE A 62 9.30 -0.90 23.57
N PHE A 63 8.41 -1.07 24.56
CA PHE A 63 7.08 -0.48 24.47
C PHE A 63 7.06 1.02 24.72
N ALA A 64 7.99 1.51 25.54
CA ALA A 64 7.97 2.88 26.02
C ALA A 64 9.36 3.45 26.22
N GLU A 65 9.47 4.76 26.04
CA GLU A 65 10.65 5.54 26.38
C GLU A 65 10.41 6.28 27.72
N PRO A 66 11.10 5.91 28.81
CA PRO A 66 10.78 6.39 30.16
C PRO A 66 10.76 7.92 30.33
N ASN A 67 11.51 8.65 29.49
CA ASN A 67 11.59 10.10 29.56
C ASN A 67 10.33 10.78 29.01
N VAL A 68 9.68 10.20 28.01
CA VAL A 68 8.59 10.84 27.25
C VAL A 68 7.25 10.13 27.36
N ASP A 69 7.24 8.90 27.89
CA ASP A 69 6.04 8.06 27.99
C ASP A 69 5.65 7.76 29.44
N ASP A 70 4.35 7.78 29.69
CA ASP A 70 3.71 7.17 30.86
C ASP A 70 3.21 5.77 30.48
N VAL A 71 3.49 4.80 31.33
CA VAL A 71 3.20 3.37 31.08
C VAL A 71 2.29 2.83 32.16
N TYR A 72 1.18 2.23 31.76
CA TYR A 72 0.20 1.61 32.65
C TYR A 72 0.05 0.12 32.32
N ASP A 73 0.22 -0.72 33.33
CA ASP A 73 0.09 -2.17 33.21
C ASP A 73 -1.35 -2.59 33.50
N GLU A 74 -1.92 -3.43 32.64
CA GLU A 74 -3.22 -4.10 32.76
C GLU A 74 -4.46 -3.20 32.77
N VAL A 75 -4.43 -2.08 33.47
CA VAL A 75 -5.56 -1.19 33.71
C VAL A 75 -5.16 0.26 33.44
N LEU A 76 -5.94 0.93 32.59
CA LEU A 76 -5.86 2.38 32.45
C LEU A 76 -6.45 3.07 33.68
N PRO A 77 -5.74 4.02 34.32
CA PRO A 77 -6.30 4.80 35.42
C PRO A 77 -7.62 5.45 35.02
N SER A 78 -8.57 5.44 35.97
CA SER A 78 -9.98 5.77 35.75
C SER A 78 -10.19 6.99 34.84
N CYS A 79 -10.89 6.75 33.74
CA CYS A 79 -11.30 7.74 32.75
C CYS A 79 -12.65 8.37 33.10
N ALA A 80 -12.97 8.53 34.40
CA ALA A 80 -14.31 8.80 34.94
C ALA A 80 -15.08 10.02 34.37
N ALA A 81 -14.46 10.84 33.52
CA ALA A 81 -15.08 12.04 32.93
C ALA A 81 -14.93 12.12 31.40
N GLY A 82 -14.70 11.00 30.70
CA GLY A 82 -14.52 11.02 29.24
C GLY A 82 -15.15 9.83 28.51
N ARG A 83 -15.51 10.05 27.24
CA ARG A 83 -15.92 8.98 26.32
C ARG A 83 -14.69 8.27 25.78
N ILE A 84 -14.74 6.95 25.67
CA ILE A 84 -13.62 6.10 25.28
C ILE A 84 -14.02 5.17 24.15
N PHE A 85 -13.11 4.98 23.19
CA PHE A 85 -13.16 3.90 22.22
C PHE A 85 -11.73 3.48 21.86
N ALA A 86 -11.60 2.35 21.17
CA ALA A 86 -10.32 1.90 20.65
C ALA A 86 -10.46 1.55 19.17
N MET A 87 -9.36 1.66 18.43
CA MET A 87 -9.29 1.27 17.02
C MET A 87 -8.05 0.41 16.78
N GLU A 88 -8.19 -0.59 15.93
CA GLU A 88 -7.14 -1.50 15.51
C GLU A 88 -7.19 -1.70 14.00
N TYR A 89 -6.09 -2.14 13.40
CA TYR A 89 -6.09 -2.51 11.99
C TYR A 89 -6.98 -3.74 11.75
N LEU A 90 -7.53 -3.85 10.53
CA LEU A 90 -8.28 -5.04 10.13
C LEU A 90 -7.37 -6.28 10.15
N PRO A 91 -7.90 -7.47 10.49
CA PRO A 91 -7.15 -8.71 10.33
C PRO A 91 -6.56 -8.85 8.92
N GLY A 92 -5.26 -9.13 8.84
CA GLY A 92 -4.53 -9.26 7.57
C GLY A 92 -3.91 -7.95 7.05
N GLN A 93 -4.26 -6.79 7.61
CA GLN A 93 -3.52 -5.55 7.36
C GLN A 93 -2.18 -5.58 8.11
N TYR A 94 -1.13 -5.04 7.47
CA TYR A 94 0.19 -4.98 8.09
C TYR A 94 0.24 -3.89 9.18
N ASP A 95 0.33 -4.34 10.43
CA ASP A 95 0.57 -3.45 11.57
C ASP A 95 2.07 -3.34 11.84
N GLN A 96 2.67 -2.26 11.34
CA GLN A 96 4.10 -1.97 11.55
C GLN A 96 4.48 -1.89 13.03
N ARG A 97 3.58 -1.41 13.90
CA ARG A 97 3.86 -1.23 15.33
C ARG A 97 3.87 -2.57 16.04
N ALA A 98 2.88 -3.43 15.76
CA ALA A 98 2.86 -4.80 16.26
C ALA A 98 4.09 -5.59 15.79
N ASP A 99 4.41 -5.50 14.49
CA ASP A 99 5.55 -6.19 13.89
C ASP A 99 6.89 -5.74 14.48
N SER A 100 7.11 -4.42 14.59
CA SER A 100 8.32 -3.86 15.19
C SER A 100 8.47 -4.28 16.64
N ALA A 101 7.40 -4.21 17.44
CA ALA A 101 7.43 -4.64 18.84
C ALA A 101 7.75 -6.14 18.96
N ALA A 102 7.13 -6.99 18.15
CA ALA A 102 7.40 -8.43 18.15
C ALA A 102 8.86 -8.74 17.79
N GLN A 103 9.40 -8.09 16.75
CA GLN A 103 10.81 -8.25 16.34
C GLN A 103 11.78 -7.78 17.43
N CYS A 104 11.53 -6.62 18.04
CA CYS A 104 12.36 -6.13 19.14
C CYS A 104 12.35 -7.09 20.34
N ILE A 105 11.19 -7.66 20.69
CA ILE A 105 11.09 -8.62 21.80
C ILE A 105 11.82 -9.90 21.44
N GLN A 106 11.70 -10.37 20.20
CA GLN A 106 12.45 -11.53 19.72
C GLN A 106 13.96 -11.34 19.88
N MET A 107 14.49 -10.18 19.46
CA MET A 107 15.92 -9.86 19.61
C MET A 107 16.34 -9.75 21.08
N LEU A 108 15.51 -9.12 21.91
CA LEU A 108 15.77 -8.94 23.34
C LEU A 108 15.79 -10.26 24.11
N THR A 109 14.86 -11.16 23.79
CA THR A 109 14.70 -12.45 24.48
C THR A 109 15.54 -13.56 23.87
N GLN A 110 15.99 -13.40 22.61
CA GLN A 110 16.68 -14.42 21.81
C GLN A 110 15.88 -15.73 21.68
N LYS A 111 14.55 -15.61 21.63
CA LYS A 111 13.60 -16.71 21.57
C LYS A 111 12.74 -16.65 20.30
N GLU A 112 11.68 -17.47 20.26
CA GLU A 112 10.64 -17.34 19.25
C GLU A 112 9.99 -15.96 19.29
N ARG A 113 9.53 -15.53 18.11
CA ARG A 113 8.85 -14.26 17.96
C ARG A 113 7.51 -14.33 18.69
N PRO A 114 7.22 -13.41 19.65
CA PRO A 114 5.95 -13.41 20.36
C PRO A 114 4.83 -12.83 19.48
N GLU A 115 3.60 -13.21 19.80
CA GLU A 115 2.42 -12.56 19.24
C GLU A 115 2.17 -11.22 19.93
N VAL A 116 1.96 -10.17 19.13
CA VAL A 116 1.69 -8.81 19.58
C VAL A 116 0.50 -8.29 18.80
N ALA A 117 -0.53 -7.80 19.50
CA ALA A 117 -1.63 -7.05 18.92
C ALA A 117 -1.61 -5.61 19.44
N THR A 118 -1.86 -4.64 18.57
CA THR A 118 -1.91 -3.23 18.98
C THR A 118 -3.24 -2.58 18.66
N ALA A 119 -3.61 -1.61 19.49
CA ALA A 119 -4.76 -0.74 19.25
C ALA A 119 -4.46 0.67 19.75
N LYS A 120 -5.06 1.68 19.11
CA LYS A 120 -5.06 3.04 19.62
C LYS A 120 -6.33 3.26 20.44
N VAL A 121 -6.18 3.58 21.72
CA VAL A 121 -7.27 3.95 22.61
C VAL A 121 -7.37 5.47 22.63
N VAL A 122 -8.56 5.98 22.33
CA VAL A 122 -8.87 7.41 22.28
C VAL A 122 -9.80 7.73 23.43
N ILE A 123 -9.41 8.70 24.26
CA ILE A 123 -10.24 9.19 25.36
C ILE A 123 -10.54 10.66 25.11
N LEU A 124 -11.82 10.99 25.04
CA LEU A 124 -12.33 12.33 24.77
C LEU A 124 -12.95 12.88 26.05
N ARG A 125 -12.46 14.03 26.52
CA ARG A 125 -13.01 14.71 27.70
C ARG A 125 -13.84 15.91 27.29
N GLY A 126 -14.86 16.22 28.09
CA GLY A 126 -15.75 17.36 27.87
C GLY A 126 -17.19 16.94 27.58
N GLU A 127 -18.02 17.93 27.25
CA GLU A 127 -19.42 17.70 26.90
C GLU A 127 -19.52 17.34 25.42
N ILE A 128 -19.71 16.06 25.13
CA ILE A 128 -19.77 15.52 23.77
C ILE A 128 -21.06 14.72 23.64
N SER A 129 -21.90 15.11 22.68
CA SER A 129 -23.11 14.40 22.32
C SER A 129 -22.81 13.05 21.66
N ASP A 130 -23.81 12.16 21.59
CA ASP A 130 -23.65 10.86 20.90
C ASP A 130 -23.34 11.04 19.40
N ASP A 131 -23.95 12.05 18.77
CA ASP A 131 -23.73 12.36 17.34
C ASP A 131 -22.31 12.87 17.09
N GLU A 132 -21.79 13.76 17.94
CA GLU A 132 -20.40 14.22 17.86
C GLU A 132 -19.42 13.09 18.11
N PHE A 133 -19.72 12.20 19.06
CA PHE A 133 -18.91 11.02 19.31
C PHE A 133 -18.86 10.07 18.11
N ALA A 134 -20.01 9.82 17.45
CA ALA A 134 -20.08 9.04 16.23
C ALA A 134 -19.30 9.67 15.07
N LYS A 135 -19.36 11.01 14.93
CA LYS A 135 -18.56 11.76 13.94
C LYS A 135 -17.06 11.60 14.16
N ILE A 136 -16.58 11.72 15.41
CA ILE A 136 -15.15 11.50 15.72
C ILE A 136 -14.75 10.06 15.36
N LYS A 137 -15.57 9.07 15.70
CA LYS A 137 -15.28 7.67 15.36
C LYS A 137 -15.21 7.44 13.86
N GLY A 138 -16.17 7.97 13.09
CA GLY A 138 -16.17 7.86 11.63
C GLY A 138 -15.02 8.62 10.96
N TYR A 139 -14.50 9.68 11.61
CA TYR A 139 -13.32 10.40 11.15
C TYR A 139 -12.02 9.61 11.38
N LEU A 140 -11.90 8.92 12.52
CA LEU A 140 -10.68 8.18 12.87
C LEU A 140 -10.64 6.75 12.33
N ILE A 141 -11.77 6.07 12.25
CA ILE A 141 -11.83 4.66 11.81
C ILE A 141 -12.10 4.63 10.31
N ASN A 142 -11.03 4.47 9.52
CA ASN A 142 -11.14 4.17 8.10
C ASN A 142 -11.56 2.71 7.91
N PRO A 143 -12.77 2.40 7.38
CA PRO A 143 -13.26 1.02 7.26
C PRO A 143 -12.48 0.17 6.26
N VAL A 144 -11.63 0.77 5.42
CA VAL A 144 -10.75 0.04 4.49
C VAL A 144 -9.54 -0.56 5.21
N GLU A 145 -9.10 0.07 6.30
CA GLU A 145 -7.82 -0.24 6.95
C GLU A 145 -7.99 -0.66 8.41
N SER A 146 -9.01 -0.15 9.09
CA SER A 146 -9.16 -0.23 10.55
C SER A 146 -10.60 -0.50 10.97
N ARG A 147 -10.76 -0.99 12.20
CA ARG A 147 -12.04 -1.21 12.85
C ARG A 147 -12.01 -0.75 14.30
N GLU A 148 -13.18 -0.63 14.89
CA GLU A 148 -13.28 -0.46 16.34
C GLU A 148 -12.78 -1.73 17.06
N ALA A 149 -11.85 -1.53 17.99
CA ALA A 149 -11.28 -2.59 18.80
C ALA A 149 -12.07 -2.77 20.10
N SER A 150 -12.24 -4.02 20.54
CA SER A 150 -12.80 -4.30 21.86
C SER A 150 -11.89 -3.75 22.96
N LEU A 151 -12.46 -3.09 23.96
CA LEU A 151 -11.71 -2.68 25.16
C LEU A 151 -11.42 -3.85 26.09
N ALA A 152 -12.14 -4.97 25.97
CA ALA A 152 -11.88 -6.16 26.76
C ALA A 152 -10.49 -6.74 26.47
N LYS A 153 -9.88 -7.37 27.47
CA LYS A 153 -8.60 -8.05 27.31
C LYS A 153 -8.82 -9.40 26.64
N PRO A 154 -8.14 -9.70 25.51
CA PRO A 154 -8.22 -11.02 24.90
C PRO A 154 -7.55 -12.05 25.81
N THR A 155 -8.07 -13.27 25.81
CA THR A 155 -7.48 -14.40 26.55
C THR A 155 -6.30 -15.01 25.82
N THR A 156 -6.30 -14.92 24.49
CA THR A 156 -5.20 -15.32 23.62
C THR A 156 -5.14 -14.42 22.39
N LEU A 157 -3.94 -14.28 21.83
CA LEU A 157 -3.65 -13.64 20.55
C LEU A 157 -3.46 -14.65 19.43
N ASP A 158 -3.54 -15.95 19.74
CA ASP A 158 -3.44 -17.00 18.75
C ASP A 158 -4.63 -16.89 17.77
N MET A 159 -4.29 -16.57 16.53
CA MET A 159 -5.24 -16.52 15.44
C MET A 159 -5.38 -17.94 14.90
N THR A 160 -6.51 -18.58 15.20
CA THR A 160 -6.87 -19.85 14.56
C THR A 160 -6.95 -19.64 13.06
N THR A 161 -5.90 -20.03 12.36
CA THR A 161 -5.83 -19.98 10.91
C THR A 161 -6.54 -21.21 10.38
N GLU A 162 -7.76 -21.03 9.88
CA GLU A 162 -8.41 -22.07 9.09
C GLU A 162 -7.58 -22.31 7.84
N ARG A 163 -7.31 -23.59 7.52
CA ARG A 163 -6.65 -23.94 6.26
C ARG A 163 -7.51 -23.39 5.12
N PRO A 164 -6.96 -22.56 4.22
CA PRO A 164 -7.75 -22.02 3.12
C PRO A 164 -8.29 -23.17 2.27
N PRO A 165 -9.53 -23.05 1.74
CA PRO A 165 -10.07 -24.03 0.82
C PRO A 165 -9.24 -24.08 -0.47
N ASP A 166 -9.39 -25.18 -1.22
CA ASP A 166 -8.81 -25.28 -2.55
C ASP A 166 -9.37 -24.19 -3.47
N VAL A 167 -8.58 -23.77 -4.47
CA VAL A 167 -8.97 -22.69 -5.39
C VAL A 167 -10.16 -23.14 -6.25
N ASP A 168 -11.21 -22.32 -6.25
CA ASP A 168 -12.41 -22.55 -7.05
C ASP A 168 -12.11 -22.67 -8.55
N ILE A 169 -12.81 -23.60 -9.20
CA ILE A 169 -12.82 -23.79 -10.66
C ILE A 169 -14.02 -23.04 -11.25
N ILE A 170 -13.82 -22.39 -12.40
CA ILE A 170 -14.93 -21.72 -13.11
C ILE A 170 -15.69 -22.77 -13.92
N ASP A 171 -16.63 -23.45 -13.27
CA ASP A 171 -17.35 -24.56 -13.89
C ASP A 171 -18.04 -24.19 -15.20
N GLY A 172 -17.78 -25.02 -16.21
CA GLY A 172 -18.34 -24.93 -17.55
C GLY A 172 -17.80 -23.77 -18.37
N PHE A 173 -16.75 -23.07 -17.95
CA PHE A 173 -16.14 -21.94 -18.67
C PHE A 173 -15.91 -22.25 -20.15
N ILE A 174 -15.32 -23.41 -20.49
CA ILE A 174 -15.03 -23.80 -21.89
C ILE A 174 -16.28 -24.07 -22.73
N SER A 175 -17.44 -24.22 -22.07
CA SER A 175 -18.75 -24.49 -22.68
C SER A 175 -19.72 -23.31 -22.62
N LYS A 176 -19.35 -22.19 -21.96
CA LYS A 176 -20.20 -21.01 -21.82
C LYS A 176 -20.51 -20.37 -23.18
N SER A 177 -21.74 -19.93 -23.35
CA SER A 177 -22.13 -19.16 -24.53
C SER A 177 -21.51 -17.76 -24.50
N PRO A 178 -21.45 -17.05 -25.65
CA PRO A 178 -21.24 -15.60 -25.74
C PRO A 178 -21.90 -14.77 -24.63
N ALA A 179 -23.19 -15.02 -24.35
CA ALA A 179 -23.94 -14.26 -23.37
C ALA A 179 -23.51 -14.61 -21.95
N ASP A 180 -23.25 -15.89 -21.67
CA ASP A 180 -22.81 -16.35 -20.35
C ASP A 180 -21.40 -15.84 -20.02
N LEU A 181 -20.53 -15.67 -21.02
CA LEU A 181 -19.22 -15.05 -20.84
C LEU A 181 -19.31 -13.59 -20.45
N ARG A 182 -20.25 -12.82 -21.03
CA ARG A 182 -20.48 -11.42 -20.62
C ARG A 182 -20.95 -11.33 -19.17
N VAL A 183 -21.91 -12.17 -18.80
CA VAL A 183 -22.40 -12.26 -17.42
C VAL A 183 -21.27 -12.64 -16.47
N LEU A 184 -20.40 -13.56 -16.87
CA LEU A 184 -19.23 -13.94 -16.08
C LEU A 184 -18.24 -12.77 -15.91
N LEU A 185 -17.96 -12.04 -17.00
CA LEU A 185 -17.08 -10.87 -17.01
C LEU A 185 -17.56 -9.81 -16.03
N GLU A 186 -18.85 -9.46 -16.08
CA GLU A 186 -19.49 -8.50 -15.16
C GLU A 186 -19.50 -9.02 -13.72
N LYS A 187 -19.89 -10.28 -13.50
CA LYS A 187 -19.97 -10.89 -12.17
C LYS A 187 -18.61 -10.93 -11.48
N MET A 188 -17.54 -11.22 -12.24
CA MET A 188 -16.18 -11.26 -11.70
C MET A 188 -15.55 -9.87 -11.66
N GLY A 189 -16.12 -8.86 -12.32
CA GLY A 189 -15.53 -7.52 -12.41
C GLY A 189 -14.16 -7.56 -13.07
N LEU A 190 -14.03 -8.31 -14.17
CA LEU A 190 -12.78 -8.40 -14.92
C LEU A 190 -12.50 -7.09 -15.69
N ALA A 191 -11.23 -6.68 -15.73
CA ALA A 191 -10.77 -5.49 -16.44
C ALA A 191 -10.52 -5.76 -17.94
N MET A 192 -10.24 -7.00 -18.34
CA MET A 192 -10.10 -7.39 -19.74
C MET A 192 -11.43 -7.27 -20.51
N ASN A 193 -11.36 -7.16 -21.84
CA ASN A 193 -12.56 -7.08 -22.66
C ASN A 193 -13.14 -8.48 -23.01
N GLU A 194 -14.30 -8.50 -23.66
CA GLU A 194 -14.98 -9.75 -24.03
C GLU A 194 -14.18 -10.60 -25.03
N GLU A 195 -13.44 -9.97 -25.95
CA GLU A 195 -12.63 -10.67 -26.95
C GLU A 195 -11.45 -11.40 -26.30
N ASP A 196 -10.80 -10.75 -25.33
CA ASP A 196 -9.74 -11.31 -24.51
C ASP A 196 -10.24 -12.51 -23.69
N LEU A 197 -11.43 -12.41 -23.07
CA LEU A 197 -12.02 -13.51 -22.32
C LEU A 197 -12.39 -14.70 -23.22
N ARG A 198 -12.86 -14.43 -24.45
CA ARG A 198 -13.13 -15.47 -25.46
C ARG A 198 -11.85 -16.14 -25.95
N PHE A 199 -10.77 -15.38 -26.10
CA PHE A 199 -9.47 -15.94 -26.43
C PHE A 199 -9.01 -16.91 -25.33
N CYS A 200 -9.16 -16.52 -24.07
CA CYS A 200 -8.88 -17.40 -22.93
C CYS A 200 -9.77 -18.66 -22.97
N GLN A 201 -11.07 -18.51 -23.24
CA GLN A 201 -11.98 -19.65 -23.40
C GLN A 201 -11.49 -20.63 -24.46
N GLN A 202 -11.08 -20.13 -25.63
CA GLN A 202 -10.58 -20.98 -26.71
C GLN A 202 -9.30 -21.72 -26.30
N TYR A 203 -8.37 -21.04 -25.63
CA TYR A 203 -7.15 -21.67 -25.13
C TYR A 203 -7.44 -22.78 -24.12
N PHE A 204 -8.27 -22.52 -23.12
CA PHE A 204 -8.63 -23.53 -22.11
C PHE A 204 -9.41 -24.70 -22.69
N LYS A 205 -10.21 -24.44 -23.73
CA LYS A 205 -10.98 -25.47 -24.44
C LYS A 205 -10.11 -26.37 -25.30
N ASP A 206 -9.23 -25.80 -26.12
CA ASP A 206 -8.51 -26.54 -27.15
C ASP A 206 -7.17 -27.09 -26.67
N SER A 207 -6.44 -26.31 -25.88
CA SER A 207 -5.08 -26.63 -25.42
C SER A 207 -5.10 -27.35 -24.09
N GLU A 208 -5.63 -26.70 -23.05
CA GLU A 208 -5.64 -27.25 -21.67
C GLU A 208 -6.72 -28.31 -21.47
N LYS A 209 -7.79 -28.25 -22.26
CA LYS A 209 -8.93 -29.18 -22.24
C LYS A 209 -9.58 -29.33 -20.87
N ARG A 210 -9.65 -28.22 -20.12
CA ARG A 210 -10.26 -28.14 -18.79
C ARG A 210 -10.80 -26.74 -18.53
N ASP A 211 -11.68 -26.63 -17.55
CA ASP A 211 -12.05 -25.33 -17.02
C ASP A 211 -10.89 -24.71 -16.23
N PRO A 212 -10.70 -23.39 -16.30
CA PRO A 212 -9.69 -22.68 -15.55
C PRO A 212 -10.10 -22.51 -14.08
N THR A 213 -9.10 -22.37 -13.23
CA THR A 213 -9.28 -21.86 -11.87
C THR A 213 -9.58 -20.36 -11.89
N ILE A 214 -10.22 -19.86 -10.82
CA ILE A 214 -10.42 -18.41 -10.65
C ILE A 214 -9.08 -17.66 -10.69
N THR A 215 -8.03 -18.21 -10.08
CA THR A 215 -6.71 -17.60 -10.03
C THR A 215 -6.10 -17.42 -11.43
N GLU A 216 -6.19 -18.43 -12.30
CA GLU A 216 -5.66 -18.33 -13.67
C GLU A 216 -6.29 -17.19 -14.46
N ILE A 217 -7.63 -17.06 -14.41
CA ILE A 217 -8.33 -15.96 -15.08
C ILE A 217 -7.98 -14.61 -14.45
N ARG A 218 -7.87 -14.53 -13.12
CA ARG A 218 -7.49 -13.28 -12.42
C ARG A 218 -6.08 -12.81 -12.75
N VAL A 219 -5.13 -13.74 -12.90
CA VAL A 219 -3.77 -13.40 -13.30
C VAL A 219 -3.77 -12.83 -14.72
N ILE A 220 -4.42 -13.51 -15.67
CA ILE A 220 -4.52 -13.02 -17.05
C ILE A 220 -5.21 -11.65 -17.08
N ASP A 221 -6.30 -11.48 -16.34
CA ASP A 221 -7.06 -10.23 -16.23
C ASP A 221 -6.18 -9.05 -15.82
N THR A 222 -5.31 -9.28 -14.83
CA THR A 222 -4.39 -8.26 -14.34
C THR A 222 -3.45 -7.80 -15.46
N TYR A 223 -2.78 -8.75 -16.14
CA TYR A 223 -1.82 -8.43 -17.20
C TYR A 223 -2.47 -7.89 -18.48
N TRP A 224 -3.70 -8.27 -18.76
CA TRP A 224 -4.42 -7.89 -19.98
C TRP A 224 -5.33 -6.69 -19.78
N SER A 225 -5.39 -6.16 -18.56
CA SER A 225 -5.93 -4.84 -18.29
C SER A 225 -5.21 -3.77 -19.12
N ASP A 226 -5.93 -2.71 -19.51
CA ASP A 226 -5.33 -1.60 -20.26
C ASP A 226 -4.15 -0.96 -19.52
N HIS A 227 -4.19 -0.92 -18.19
CA HIS A 227 -3.10 -0.39 -17.37
C HIS A 227 -1.79 -1.16 -17.57
N CYS A 228 -1.84 -2.50 -17.56
CA CYS A 228 -0.63 -3.32 -17.74
C CYS A 228 -0.19 -3.43 -19.20
N ARG A 229 -1.17 -3.53 -20.12
CA ARG A 229 -0.90 -3.66 -21.56
C ARG A 229 -0.57 -2.33 -22.23
N HIS A 230 -0.86 -1.21 -21.58
CA HIS A 230 -0.70 0.13 -22.11
C HIS A 230 -1.37 0.31 -23.49
N THR A 231 -2.53 -0.31 -23.72
CA THR A 231 -3.18 -0.32 -25.06
C THR A 231 -3.56 1.10 -25.48
N THR A 232 -4.09 1.90 -24.55
CA THR A 232 -4.34 3.33 -24.77
C THR A 232 -3.07 4.08 -25.20
N PHE A 233 -1.95 3.83 -24.52
CA PHE A 233 -0.68 4.49 -24.84
C PHE A 233 -0.08 4.03 -26.18
N MET A 234 -0.37 2.80 -26.60
CA MET A 234 0.07 2.22 -27.85
C MET A 234 -0.86 2.50 -29.03
N THR A 235 -2.04 3.09 -28.77
CA THR A 235 -3.02 3.43 -29.81
C THR A 235 -2.44 4.45 -30.77
N GLN A 236 -2.59 4.19 -32.07
CA GLN A 236 -2.09 5.06 -33.11
C GLN A 236 -2.88 6.38 -33.13
N VAL A 237 -2.17 7.49 -33.05
CA VAL A 237 -2.72 8.83 -33.22
C VAL A 237 -2.73 9.15 -34.72
N GLU A 238 -3.91 9.30 -35.29
CA GLU A 238 -4.07 9.63 -36.72
C GLU A 238 -3.99 11.14 -36.99
N LYS A 239 -4.46 11.96 -36.04
CA LYS A 239 -4.52 13.41 -36.20
C LYS A 239 -4.28 14.12 -34.87
N VAL A 240 -3.43 15.15 -34.90
CA VAL A 240 -3.19 16.07 -33.79
C VAL A 240 -3.67 17.46 -34.20
N ALA A 241 -4.46 18.11 -33.36
CA ALA A 241 -4.91 19.48 -33.54
C ALA A 241 -4.73 20.23 -32.22
N ILE A 242 -4.05 21.38 -32.27
CA ILE A 242 -3.79 22.23 -31.09
C ILE A 242 -4.65 23.49 -31.23
N GLU A 243 -5.62 23.65 -30.33
CA GLU A 243 -6.53 24.80 -30.29
C GLU A 243 -5.80 26.09 -29.90
N GLU A 244 -6.38 27.23 -30.30
CA GLU A 244 -5.85 28.57 -29.99
C GLU A 244 -6.22 28.99 -28.56
N GLY A 245 -5.24 29.49 -27.81
CA GLY A 245 -5.36 29.79 -26.40
C GLY A 245 -4.04 30.20 -25.76
N ARG A 246 -4.06 30.42 -24.44
CA ARG A 246 -2.91 30.92 -23.66
C ARG A 246 -1.66 30.04 -23.76
N PHE A 247 -1.84 28.73 -23.96
CA PHE A 247 -0.76 27.74 -23.98
C PHE A 247 -0.47 27.16 -25.37
N THR A 248 -1.05 27.72 -26.42
CA THR A 248 -0.89 27.18 -27.79
C THR A 248 0.55 27.21 -28.28
N LEU A 249 1.25 28.33 -28.05
CA LEU A 249 2.64 28.49 -28.47
C LEU A 249 3.57 27.45 -27.82
N PRO A 250 3.64 27.31 -26.48
CA PRO A 250 4.52 26.30 -25.87
C PRO A 250 4.14 24.86 -26.22
N LEU A 251 2.83 24.57 -26.44
CA LEU A 251 2.41 23.23 -26.88
C LEU A 251 2.84 22.91 -28.31
N ARG A 252 2.77 23.88 -29.23
CA ARG A 252 3.26 23.72 -30.61
C ARG A 252 4.77 23.51 -30.63
N GLU A 253 5.52 24.33 -29.91
CA GLU A 253 6.98 24.21 -29.82
C GLU A 253 7.41 22.84 -29.27
N ALA A 254 6.76 22.36 -28.20
CA ALA A 254 7.04 21.04 -27.64
C ALA A 254 6.71 19.90 -28.61
N TYR A 255 5.59 20.00 -29.33
CA TYR A 255 5.19 18.99 -30.31
C TYR A 255 6.12 18.96 -31.53
N ASP A 256 6.54 20.13 -32.04
CA ASP A 256 7.49 20.24 -33.14
C ASP A 256 8.88 19.71 -32.73
N ALA A 257 9.32 19.98 -31.50
CA ALA A 257 10.55 19.40 -30.95
C ALA A 257 10.47 17.86 -30.88
N TYR A 258 9.33 17.31 -30.46
CA TYR A 258 9.10 15.86 -30.50
C TYR A 258 9.20 15.30 -31.92
N LEU A 259 8.59 15.94 -32.92
CA LEU A 259 8.66 15.49 -34.31
C LEU A 259 10.10 15.52 -34.85
N ALA A 260 10.86 16.58 -34.54
CA ALA A 260 12.27 16.67 -34.92
C ALA A 260 13.13 15.58 -34.28
N ALA A 261 12.97 15.36 -32.97
CA ALA A 261 13.66 14.29 -32.25
C ALA A 261 13.31 12.90 -32.84
N ARG A 262 12.06 12.71 -33.22
CA ARG A 262 11.58 11.47 -33.84
C ARG A 262 12.20 11.20 -35.21
N ASP A 263 12.26 12.23 -36.06
CA ASP A 263 12.92 12.14 -37.37
C ASP A 263 14.42 11.85 -37.20
N TYR A 264 15.07 12.50 -36.22
CA TYR A 264 16.45 12.21 -35.88
C TYR A 264 16.65 10.77 -35.40
N VAL A 265 15.84 10.29 -34.44
CA VAL A 265 15.98 8.95 -33.84
C VAL A 265 15.69 7.85 -34.86
N TYR A 266 14.54 7.92 -35.56
CA TYR A 266 14.07 6.85 -36.44
C TYR A 266 14.59 6.92 -37.87
N GLY A 267 15.02 8.08 -38.36
CA GLY A 267 15.42 8.28 -39.76
C GLY A 267 14.32 7.84 -40.71
N ASP A 268 14.64 6.96 -41.66
CA ASP A 268 13.68 6.48 -42.66
C ASP A 268 12.61 5.50 -42.12
N LYS A 269 12.71 5.06 -40.86
CA LYS A 269 11.76 4.10 -40.28
C LYS A 269 10.43 4.77 -39.97
N LYS A 270 9.38 4.39 -40.69
CA LYS A 270 8.01 4.83 -40.43
C LYS A 270 7.38 4.00 -39.30
N LYS A 271 7.48 4.51 -38.06
CA LYS A 271 6.64 4.05 -36.95
C LYS A 271 5.32 4.85 -36.91
N PRO A 272 4.25 4.35 -36.28
CA PRO A 272 3.10 5.18 -35.94
C PRO A 272 3.46 6.18 -34.82
N ILE A 273 2.68 7.26 -34.69
CA ILE A 273 2.71 8.15 -33.52
C ILE A 273 1.75 7.57 -32.49
N CYS A 274 2.18 7.43 -31.24
CA CYS A 274 1.35 7.03 -30.11
C CYS A 274 1.86 7.71 -28.83
N LEU A 275 1.08 7.68 -27.74
CA LEU A 275 1.49 8.34 -26.49
C LEU A 275 2.74 7.71 -25.88
N MET A 276 2.93 6.39 -26.05
CA MET A 276 4.17 5.71 -25.64
C MET A 276 5.37 6.25 -26.42
N ASP A 277 5.22 6.47 -27.73
CA ASP A 277 6.28 7.02 -28.58
C ASP A 277 6.68 8.43 -28.13
N LEU A 278 5.68 9.27 -27.83
CA LEU A 278 5.88 10.60 -27.28
C LEU A 278 6.62 10.56 -25.93
N ALA A 279 6.20 9.67 -25.02
CA ALA A 279 6.77 9.56 -23.68
C ALA A 279 8.25 9.15 -23.67
N VAL A 280 8.66 8.26 -24.58
CA VAL A 280 10.03 7.71 -24.59
C VAL A 280 10.98 8.41 -25.57
N MET A 281 10.51 9.41 -26.33
CA MET A 281 11.31 10.00 -27.41
C MET A 281 12.57 10.70 -26.90
N GLY A 282 12.44 11.47 -25.81
CA GLY A 282 13.59 12.16 -25.22
C GLY A 282 14.68 11.20 -24.74
N MET A 283 14.29 10.07 -24.13
CA MET A 283 15.24 9.03 -23.73
C MET A 283 15.95 8.41 -24.95
N LYS A 284 15.21 8.13 -26.02
CA LYS A 284 15.80 7.58 -27.26
C LYS A 284 16.75 8.56 -27.95
N GLU A 285 16.43 9.84 -27.94
CA GLU A 285 17.30 10.89 -28.48
C GLU A 285 18.59 11.02 -27.68
N LEU A 286 18.50 11.14 -26.35
CA LEU A 286 19.67 11.18 -25.45
C LEU A 286 20.55 9.93 -25.61
N LYS A 287 19.93 8.76 -25.73
CA LYS A 287 20.64 7.50 -25.99
C LYS A 287 21.41 7.55 -27.31
N LYS A 288 20.79 8.06 -28.39
CA LYS A 288 21.44 8.19 -29.70
C LYS A 288 22.60 9.20 -29.68
N CYS A 289 22.52 10.20 -28.81
CA CYS A 289 23.59 11.16 -28.56
C CYS A 289 24.73 10.62 -27.66
N GLY A 290 24.64 9.38 -27.16
CA GLY A 290 25.65 8.79 -26.27
C GLY A 290 25.63 9.37 -24.85
N LEU A 291 24.49 9.90 -24.40
CA LEU A 291 24.34 10.52 -23.09
C LEU A 291 23.72 9.57 -22.04
N LEU A 292 23.51 8.30 -22.39
CA LEU A 292 22.85 7.28 -21.55
C LEU A 292 23.60 5.93 -21.58
N ASP A 293 24.92 5.96 -21.54
CA ASP A 293 25.76 4.75 -21.59
C ASP A 293 25.65 3.88 -20.32
N ASP A 294 25.20 4.46 -19.21
CA ASP A 294 24.97 3.76 -17.94
C ASP A 294 23.60 3.06 -17.87
N LEU A 295 22.75 3.18 -18.91
CA LEU A 295 21.44 2.52 -18.93
C LEU A 295 21.62 1.00 -19.03
N ASP A 296 20.95 0.24 -18.17
CA ASP A 296 20.98 -1.22 -18.23
C ASP A 296 20.23 -1.75 -19.46
N GLU A 297 20.92 -2.50 -20.30
CA GLU A 297 20.41 -3.14 -21.52
C GLU A 297 20.39 -4.66 -21.35
N SER A 298 19.67 -5.14 -20.33
CA SER A 298 19.45 -6.57 -20.14
C SER A 298 18.18 -7.04 -20.85
N ASP A 299 18.16 -8.33 -21.26
CA ASP A 299 16.96 -9.00 -21.78
C ASP A 299 15.88 -9.20 -20.69
N GLU A 300 16.23 -8.94 -19.42
CA GLU A 300 15.32 -8.95 -18.29
C GLU A 300 14.48 -7.67 -18.26
N ILE A 301 13.17 -7.82 -18.02
CA ILE A 301 12.25 -6.68 -17.88
C ILE A 301 12.49 -6.03 -16.51
N ASN A 302 13.58 -5.27 -16.39
CA ASN A 302 13.94 -4.54 -15.19
C ASN A 302 13.36 -3.12 -15.24
N ALA A 303 12.75 -2.69 -14.14
CA ALA A 303 12.25 -1.33 -14.01
C ALA A 303 13.44 -0.37 -13.80
N CYS A 304 13.67 0.54 -14.76
CA CYS A 304 14.60 1.68 -14.69
C CYS A 304 15.89 1.40 -13.91
N SER A 305 16.75 0.54 -14.45
CA SER A 305 18.07 0.23 -13.88
C SER A 305 19.20 1.00 -14.57
N ILE A 306 20.24 1.33 -13.80
CA ILE A 306 21.52 1.79 -14.33
C ILE A 306 22.64 0.85 -13.88
N VAL A 307 23.69 0.79 -14.68
CA VAL A 307 24.95 0.12 -14.33
C VAL A 307 25.83 1.13 -13.60
N VAL A 308 26.18 0.81 -12.35
CA VAL A 308 27.11 1.61 -11.54
C VAL A 308 28.40 0.82 -11.37
N LEU A 309 29.53 1.46 -11.68
CA LEU A 309 30.85 0.94 -11.33
C LEU A 309 31.14 1.27 -9.86
N ALA A 310 31.30 0.23 -9.04
CA ALA A 310 31.74 0.37 -7.66
C ALA A 310 33.02 -0.41 -7.41
N GLU A 311 33.90 0.16 -6.59
CA GLU A 311 35.13 -0.49 -6.18
C GLU A 311 34.85 -1.45 -5.03
N VAL A 312 35.09 -2.74 -5.24
CA VAL A 312 35.02 -3.77 -4.20
C VAL A 312 36.36 -4.45 -4.11
N ASP A 313 36.98 -4.36 -2.92
CA ASP A 313 38.31 -4.90 -2.63
C ASP A 313 39.41 -4.39 -3.58
N GLY A 314 39.34 -3.12 -4.00
CA GLY A 314 40.34 -2.50 -4.88
C GLY A 314 40.14 -2.77 -6.38
N TYR A 315 39.06 -3.46 -6.76
CA TYR A 315 38.77 -3.77 -8.16
C TYR A 315 37.42 -3.17 -8.59
N PRO A 316 37.35 -2.54 -9.78
CA PRO A 316 36.09 -2.05 -10.31
C PRO A 316 35.20 -3.23 -10.67
N ARG A 317 33.97 -3.23 -10.16
CA ARG A 317 32.92 -4.19 -10.51
C ARG A 317 31.66 -3.44 -10.91
N SER A 318 30.97 -3.96 -11.91
CA SER A 318 29.68 -3.43 -12.35
C SER A 318 28.54 -3.97 -11.48
N PHE A 319 27.68 -3.09 -11.02
CA PHE A 319 26.47 -3.42 -10.27
C PHE A 319 25.25 -2.83 -10.97
N VAL A 320 24.15 -3.58 -10.99
CA VAL A 320 22.87 -3.06 -11.47
C VAL A 320 22.15 -2.44 -10.28
N ARG A 321 21.78 -1.16 -10.42
CA ARG A 321 20.95 -0.46 -9.44
C ARG A 321 19.59 -0.17 -10.06
N ALA A 322 18.57 -0.89 -9.61
CA ALA A 322 17.18 -0.61 -9.97
C ALA A 322 16.68 0.62 -9.19
N PHE A 323 16.05 1.55 -9.90
CA PHE A 323 15.26 2.61 -9.29
C PHE A 323 13.80 2.22 -9.34
N LEU A 324 13.20 1.94 -8.17
CA LEU A 324 11.75 1.97 -8.07
C LEU A 324 11.31 3.43 -8.26
N CYS A 325 10.76 3.75 -9.42
CA CYS A 325 10.04 5.02 -9.63
C CYS A 325 8.72 4.99 -8.83
N LEU A 326 8.82 5.07 -7.51
CA LEU A 326 7.75 5.54 -6.65
C LEU A 326 7.94 7.05 -6.51
N SER A 327 7.01 7.81 -7.11
CA SER A 327 6.84 9.27 -7.00
C SER A 327 7.96 10.21 -7.50
N SER A 328 7.62 10.95 -8.56
CA SER A 328 7.87 12.37 -8.93
C SER A 328 9.05 13.23 -8.40
N ASP A 329 9.95 12.79 -7.53
CA ASP A 329 10.97 13.68 -6.95
C ASP A 329 12.37 13.57 -7.61
N ALA A 330 12.51 12.77 -8.67
CA ALA A 330 13.79 12.58 -9.37
C ALA A 330 14.09 13.63 -10.46
N CYS A 331 13.16 14.52 -10.80
CA CYS A 331 13.41 15.62 -11.72
C CYS A 331 13.74 16.91 -10.95
N TYR A 332 14.87 16.97 -10.25
CA TYR A 332 15.65 18.21 -10.01
C TYR A 332 16.89 17.83 -9.19
N ARG A 333 18.03 17.66 -9.87
CA ARG A 333 19.36 18.01 -9.37
C ARG A 333 20.34 18.16 -10.52
#